data_AF-A0A367M158-F1
#
_entry.id   AF-A0A367M158-F1
#
_cell.length_a   1.000
_cell.length_b   1.000
_cell.length_c   1.000
_cell.angle_alpha   90.00
_cell.angle_beta   90.00
_cell.angle_gamma   90.00
#
_symmetry.space_group_name_H-M   'P 1'
#
loop_
_entity.id
_entity.type
_entity.pdbx_description
1 polymer ?
#
loop_
_entity_poly.entity_id
_entity_poly.type
_entity_poly.pdbx_seq_one_letter_code
_entity_poly.pdbx_strand_id
1 'polypeptide(L)'
;MAEQTVHVPAGYRMDAKGRLVPEKMIKPIDLERDHLVQEIVAKGKALSKALLDFKLATFGDIEAFITLSAEQYQAKVGGKKGNVSLVSLDGRYKVIRAMADN
;
A
#
# COMPACT_ATOMS: atom_id res chain seq x y z
N MET A 1 18.03 -21.57 0.02
CA MET A 1 18.59 -20.24 0.35
C MET A 1 18.50 -20.10 1.85
N ALA A 2 19.64 -19.98 2.54
CA ALA A 2 19.70 -20.02 3.99
C ALA A 2 19.29 -18.66 4.58
N GLU A 3 18.18 -18.64 5.32
CA GLU A 3 17.78 -17.53 6.17
C GLU A 3 18.77 -17.42 7.33
N GLN A 4 19.78 -16.56 7.20
CA GLN A 4 20.68 -16.24 8.32
C GLN A 4 19.93 -15.32 9.29
N THR A 5 19.39 -15.92 10.35
CA THR A 5 18.96 -15.21 11.55
C THR A 5 20.18 -14.52 12.17
N VAL A 6 20.34 -13.22 11.91
CA VAL A 6 21.38 -12.40 12.53
C VAL A 6 21.10 -12.31 14.03
N HIS A 7 21.83 -13.11 14.81
CA HIS A 7 21.78 -13.05 16.27
C HIS A 7 22.55 -11.81 16.72
N VAL A 8 21.82 -10.74 17.02
CA VAL A 8 22.39 -9.50 17.57
C VAL A 8 22.54 -9.71 19.09
N PRO A 9 23.76 -9.77 19.65
CA PRO A 9 23.94 -9.87 21.09
C PRO A 9 23.43 -8.60 21.78
N ALA A 10 22.80 -8.74 22.95
CA ALA A 10 22.33 -7.62 23.75
C ALA A 10 23.48 -6.62 24.02
N GLY A 11 23.30 -5.35 23.68
CA GLY A 11 24.35 -4.34 23.73
C GLY A 11 25.00 -4.00 22.39
N TYR A 12 24.54 -4.57 21.27
CA TYR A 12 25.02 -4.28 19.92
C TYR A 12 23.86 -3.92 18.98
N ARG A 13 24.08 -3.00 18.05
CA ARG A 13 23.15 -2.62 16.99
C ARG A 13 23.80 -2.82 15.64
N MET A 14 23.05 -3.34 14.67
CA MET A 14 23.55 -3.55 13.31
C MET A 14 23.51 -2.22 12.54
N ASP A 15 24.67 -1.76 12.09
CA ASP A 15 24.82 -0.58 11.24
C ASP A 15 24.36 -0.86 9.80
N ALA A 16 24.12 0.19 9.00
CA ALA A 16 23.72 0.10 7.59
C ALA A 16 24.69 -0.73 6.71
N LYS A 17 25.95 -0.89 7.14
CA LYS A 17 26.95 -1.76 6.49
C LYS A 17 26.94 -3.21 6.97
N GLY A 18 25.95 -3.61 7.77
CA GLY A 18 25.83 -4.94 8.35
C GLY A 18 26.85 -5.27 9.43
N ARG A 19 27.45 -4.25 10.05
CA ARG A 19 28.44 -4.40 11.14
C ARG A 19 27.74 -4.26 12.49
N LEU A 20 28.13 -5.07 13.47
CA LEU A 20 27.65 -4.96 14.85
C LEU A 20 28.41 -3.83 15.55
N VAL A 21 27.72 -2.74 15.86
CA VAL A 21 28.26 -1.59 16.61
C VAL A 21 27.77 -1.70 18.06
N PRO A 22 28.66 -1.70 19.05
CA PRO A 22 28.24 -1.72 20.45
C PRO A 22 27.44 -0.45 20.77
N GLU A 23 26.28 -0.59 21.42
CA GLU A 23 25.34 0.50 21.72
C GLU A 23 25.99 1.64 22.51
N LYS A 24 26.97 1.32 23.36
CA LYS A 24 27.83 2.27 24.08
C LYS A 24 28.65 3.22 23.20
N MET A 25 28.92 2.86 21.94
CA MET A 25 29.59 3.73 20.97
C MET A 25 28.62 4.48 20.05
N ILE A 26 27.33 4.13 20.10
CA ILE A 26 26.31 4.80 19.29
C ILE A 26 25.97 6.10 20.00
N LYS A 27 26.10 7.21 19.27
CA LYS A 27 25.74 8.50 19.84
C LYS A 27 24.22 8.50 20.10
N PRO A 28 23.76 9.07 21.22
CA PRO A 28 22.32 9.13 21.52
C PRO A 28 21.52 9.80 20.39
N ILE A 29 22.12 10.76 19.69
CA ILE A 29 21.51 11.41 18.51
C ILE A 29 21.31 10.46 17.31
N ASP A 30 22.20 9.49 17.12
CA ASP A 30 22.06 8.50 16.05
C ASP A 30 20.96 7.48 16.37
N LEU A 31 20.81 7.11 17.66
CA LEU A 31 19.70 6.29 18.14
C LEU A 31 18.35 6.98 17.94
N GLU A 32 18.24 8.25 18.34
CA GLU A 32 17.02 9.05 18.17
C GLU A 32 16.69 9.28 16.70
N ARG A 33 17.70 9.53 15.86
CA ARG A 33 17.52 9.65 14.41
C ARG A 33 17.00 8.37 13.80
N ASP A 34 17.57 7.22 14.17
CA ASP A 34 17.09 5.92 13.70
C ASP A 34 15.63 5.68 14.13
N HIS A 35 15.29 5.98 15.39
CA HIS A 35 13.92 5.85 15.90
C HIS A 35 12.94 6.73 15.10
N LEU A 36 13.28 8.00 14.87
CA LEU A 36 12.48 8.92 14.05
C LEU A 36 12.31 8.40 12.62
N VAL A 37 13.38 7.92 11.99
CA VAL A 37 13.34 7.37 10.63
C VAL A 37 12.45 6.12 10.58
N GLN A 38 12.59 5.21 11.54
CA GLN A 38 11.74 4.03 11.63
C GLN A 38 10.27 4.39 11.80
N GLU A 39 9.95 5.40 12.62
CA GLU A 39 8.59 5.88 12.82
C GLU A 39 8.00 6.47 11.51
N ILE A 40 8.77 7.29 10.80
CA ILE A 40 8.35 7.87 9.51
C ILE A 40 8.10 6.75 8.49
N VAL A 41 9.01 5.78 8.40
CA VAL A 41 8.88 4.65 7.47
C VAL A 41 7.67 3.79 7.83
N ALA A 42 7.42 3.55 9.12
CA ALA A 42 6.24 2.81 9.57
C ALA A 42 4.94 3.52 9.17
N LYS A 43 4.86 4.84 9.38
CA LYS A 43 3.72 5.68 8.93
C LYS A 43 3.55 5.62 7.40
N GLY A 44 4.64 5.73 6.65
CA GLY A 44 4.61 5.64 5.18
C GLY A 44 4.12 4.28 4.68
N LYS A 45 4.59 3.18 5.29
CA LYS A 45 4.12 1.82 4.98
C LYS A 45 2.64 1.63 5.32
N ALA A 46 2.17 2.18 6.44
CA ALA A 46 0.76 2.13 6.81
C ALA A 46 -0.12 2.85 5.78
N LEU A 47 0.27 4.05 5.33
CA LEU A 47 -0.43 4.79 4.28
C LEU A 47 -0.42 4.05 2.95
N SER A 48 0.73 3.47 2.56
CA SER A 48 0.83 2.66 1.35
C SER A 48 -0.11 1.45 1.39
N LYS A 49 -0.19 0.77 2.54
CA LYS A 49 -1.14 -0.34 2.75
C LYS A 49 -2.58 0.16 2.68
N ALA A 50 -2.91 1.28 3.30
CA ALA A 50 -4.25 1.86 3.25
C ALA A 50 -4.67 2.25 1.82
N LEU A 51 -3.75 2.81 1.02
CA LEU A 51 -4.00 3.11 -0.39
C LEU A 51 -4.23 1.85 -1.23
N LEU A 52 -3.46 0.79 -0.97
CA LEU A 52 -3.63 -0.49 -1.64
C LEU A 52 -4.99 -1.11 -1.30
N ASP A 53 -5.35 -1.12 -0.03
CA ASP A 53 -6.63 -1.64 0.47
C ASP A 53 -7.80 -0.85 -0.12
N PHE A 54 -7.73 0.48 -0.07
CA PHE A 54 -8.71 1.37 -0.70
C PHE A 54 -8.86 1.08 -2.20
N LYS A 55 -7.75 0.90 -2.92
CA LYS A 55 -7.77 0.55 -4.34
C LYS A 55 -8.47 -0.80 -4.55
N LEU A 56 -8.12 -1.84 -3.81
CA LEU A 56 -8.72 -3.16 -3.96
C LEU A 56 -10.22 -3.15 -3.64
N ALA A 57 -10.61 -2.52 -2.53
CA ALA A 57 -12.00 -2.35 -2.13
C ALA A 57 -12.79 -1.61 -3.22
N THR A 58 -12.28 -0.46 -3.69
CA THR A 58 -12.93 0.34 -4.73
C THR A 58 -13.11 -0.42 -6.04
N PHE A 59 -12.11 -1.22 -6.45
CA PHE A 59 -12.24 -2.06 -7.65
C PHE A 59 -13.30 -3.14 -7.46
N GLY A 60 -13.34 -3.80 -6.29
CA GLY A 60 -14.36 -4.79 -5.95
C GLY A 60 -15.76 -4.21 -5.87
N ASP A 61 -15.93 -3.02 -5.27
CA ASP A 61 -17.20 -2.30 -5.22
C ASP A 61 -17.70 -1.93 -6.62
N ILE A 62 -16.81 -1.46 -7.50
CA ILE A 62 -17.16 -1.19 -8.89
C ILE A 62 -17.59 -2.47 -9.60
N GLU A 63 -16.91 -3.60 -9.38
CA GLU A 63 -17.30 -4.90 -9.96
C GLU A 63 -18.64 -5.38 -9.46
N ALA A 64 -18.88 -5.33 -8.15
CA ALA A 64 -20.16 -5.67 -7.55
C ALA A 64 -21.28 -4.78 -8.10
N PHE A 65 -21.02 -3.47 -8.26
CA PHE A 65 -21.97 -2.53 -8.84
C PHE A 65 -22.28 -2.85 -10.31
N ILE A 66 -21.28 -3.21 -11.12
CA ILE A 66 -21.47 -3.61 -12.52
C ILE A 66 -22.32 -4.88 -12.59
N THR A 67 -21.99 -5.90 -11.81
CA THR A 67 -22.73 -7.17 -11.78
C THR A 67 -24.18 -6.96 -11.35
N LEU A 68 -24.40 -6.23 -10.25
CA LEU A 68 -25.75 -5.93 -9.76
C LEU A 68 -26.54 -5.07 -10.75
N SER A 69 -25.89 -4.11 -11.42
CA SER A 69 -26.54 -3.30 -12.46
C SER A 69 -26.87 -4.09 -13.72
N ALA A 70 -26.00 -5.03 -14.11
CA ALA A 70 -26.23 -5.92 -15.24
C ALA A 70 -27.39 -6.90 -14.96
N GLU A 71 -27.48 -7.42 -13.73
CA GLU A 71 -28.55 -8.33 -13.30
C GLU A 71 -29.89 -7.63 -13.09
N GLN A 72 -29.94 -6.50 -12.36
CA GLN A 72 -31.21 -5.85 -12.01
C GLN A 72 -31.74 -4.90 -13.10
N TYR A 73 -30.87 -4.23 -13.84
CA TYR A 73 -31.29 -3.15 -14.75
C TYR A 73 -31.09 -3.50 -16.23
N GLN A 74 -30.57 -4.69 -16.55
CA GLN A 74 -30.13 -5.07 -17.92
C GLN A 74 -29.26 -3.99 -18.59
N ALA A 75 -28.65 -3.11 -17.78
CA ALA A 75 -27.85 -2.01 -18.24
C ALA A 75 -26.46 -2.58 -18.51
N LYS A 76 -25.99 -2.46 -19.76
CA LYS A 76 -24.59 -2.76 -20.10
C LYS A 76 -23.69 -1.68 -19.47
N VAL A 77 -23.42 -1.81 -18.18
CA VAL A 77 -22.48 -0.95 -17.45
C VAL A 77 -21.07 -1.46 -17.74
N GLY A 78 -20.59 -1.27 -18.97
CA GLY A 78 -19.28 -1.74 -19.39
C GLY A 78 -18.97 -1.49 -20.86
N GLY A 79 -17.81 -0.88 -21.12
CA GLY A 79 -17.24 -0.74 -22.46
C GLY A 79 -16.44 -1.97 -22.88
N LYS A 80 -15.79 -1.89 -24.05
CA LYS A 80 -14.82 -2.90 -24.51
C LYS A 80 -13.80 -3.18 -23.40
N LYS A 81 -13.65 -4.46 -23.04
CA LYS A 81 -12.58 -4.98 -22.16
C LYS A 81 -12.64 -4.55 -20.69
N GLY A 82 -13.83 -4.30 -20.14
CA GLY A 82 -14.01 -4.04 -18.70
C GLY A 82 -13.71 -2.61 -18.25
N ASN A 83 -13.54 -1.70 -19.21
CA ASN A 83 -13.47 -0.27 -18.93
C ASN A 83 -14.84 0.25 -18.52
N VAL A 84 -14.92 0.95 -17.39
CA VAL A 84 -16.17 1.50 -16.84
C VAL A 84 -15.99 2.96 -16.50
N SER A 85 -17.00 3.77 -16.83
CA SER A 85 -17.09 5.17 -16.44
C SER A 85 -18.32 5.36 -15.56
N LEU A 86 -18.10 5.69 -14.30
CA LEU A 86 -19.16 6.04 -13.36
C LEU A 86 -19.13 7.56 -13.17
N VAL A 87 -20.27 8.22 -13.41
CA VAL A 87 -20.43 9.66 -13.22
C VAL A 87 -21.36 9.86 -12.03
N SER A 88 -21.01 10.81 -11.17
CA SER A 88 -21.86 11.19 -10.04
C SER A 88 -23.17 11.78 -10.54
N LEU A 89 -24.26 11.61 -9.79
CA LEU A 89 -25.57 12.16 -10.15
C LEU A 89 -25.54 13.68 -10.39
N ASP A 90 -24.74 14.40 -9.61
CA ASP A 90 -24.53 15.85 -9.75
C ASP A 90 -23.52 16.23 -10.86
N GLY A 91 -22.93 15.25 -11.55
CA GLY A 91 -21.98 15.44 -12.66
C GLY A 91 -20.58 15.91 -12.24
N ARG A 92 -20.36 16.31 -10.98
CA ARG A 92 -19.07 16.88 -10.50
C ARG A 92 -17.90 15.91 -10.51
N TYR A 93 -18.15 14.62 -10.27
CA TYR A 93 -17.09 13.63 -10.19
C TYR A 93 -17.33 12.49 -11.16
N LYS A 94 -16.25 12.06 -11.81
CA LYS A 94 -16.22 10.92 -12.72
C LYS A 94 -15.10 9.99 -12.32
N VAL A 95 -15.44 8.72 -12.13
CA VAL A 95 -14.49 7.64 -11.89
C VAL A 95 -14.39 6.82 -13.17
N ILE A 96 -13.17 6.68 -13.70
CA ILE A 96 -12.88 5.86 -14.87
C ILE A 96 -12.01 4.70 -14.43
N ARG A 97 -12.56 3.49 -14.52
CA ARG A 97 -11.78 2.26 -14.41
C ARG A 97 -11.30 1.91 -15.82
N ALA A 98 -9.98 1.93 -16.01
CA ALA A 98 -9.35 1.42 -17.21
C ALA A 98 -8.61 0.11 -16.86
N MET A 99 -8.95 -0.99 -17.54
CA MET A 99 -8.14 -2.20 -17.54
C MET A 99 -7.21 -2.14 -18.75
N ALA A 100 -5.90 -2.07 -18.49
CA ALA A 100 -4.91 -2.23 -19.54
C ALA A 100 -4.78 -3.72 -19.88
N ASP A 101 -5.08 -4.09 -21.13
CA ASP A 101 -4.59 -5.34 -21.70
C ASP A 101 -3.07 -5.25 -21.82
N ASN A 102 -2.37 -6.25 -21.27
CA ASN A 102 -0.96 -6.49 -21.56
C ASN A 102 -0.80 -7.86 -22.19
#